data_AF-A0A661U8M3-F1
#
_entry.id   AF-A0A661U8M3-F1
#
_cell.length_a   1.000
_cell.length_b   1.000
_cell.length_c   1.000
_cell.angle_alpha   90.00
_cell.angle_beta   90.00
_cell.angle_gamma   90.00
#
_symmetry.space_group_name_H-M   'P 1'
#
loop_
_entity.id
_entity.type
_entity.pdbx_description
1 polymer ?
#
loop_
_entity_poly.entity_id
_entity_poly.type
_entity_poly.pdbx_seq_one_letter_code
_entity_poly.pdbx_strand_id
1 'polypeptide(L)'
;MALAHSFSWPKWPAALSLRSCDSVPLTAKLPLVTLLSAPLWFRRINWDIKRLERFRESRLRKVVSSAYQNVPAYRDLMDEARVLPEDVRSFEDLGRLPLIDKTFFRSRPLDDLCS
;
A
#
# COMPACT_ATOMS: atom_id res chain seq x y z
N MET A 1 -5.98 -28.90 29.14
CA MET A 1 -7.12 -28.02 29.45
C MET A 1 -6.84 -26.65 28.82
N ALA A 2 -7.13 -26.50 27.53
CA ALA A 2 -6.95 -25.25 26.79
C ALA A 2 -8.26 -24.98 26.05
N LEU A 3 -9.00 -23.99 26.54
CA LEU A 3 -10.28 -23.57 25.98
C LEU A 3 -10.02 -22.84 24.66
N ALA A 4 -10.35 -23.50 23.56
CA ALA A 4 -10.46 -22.87 22.25
C ALA A 4 -11.70 -21.98 22.26
N HIS A 5 -11.51 -20.67 22.48
CA HIS A 5 -12.57 -19.70 22.29
C HIS A 5 -12.90 -19.66 20.80
N SER A 6 -14.07 -20.19 20.47
CA SER A 6 -14.69 -20.20 19.16
C SER A 6 -14.85 -18.76 18.64
N PHE A 7 -13.92 -18.30 17.81
CA PHE A 7 -14.08 -17.07 17.06
C PHE A 7 -15.00 -17.36 15.86
N SER A 8 -16.31 -17.30 16.11
CA SER A 8 -17.37 -17.40 15.09
C SER A 8 -17.34 -16.15 14.22
N TRP A 9 -16.68 -16.23 13.06
CA TRP A 9 -16.82 -15.22 12.01
C TRP A 9 -18.28 -15.12 11.57
N PRO A 10 -18.83 -13.92 11.33
CA PRO A 10 -20.12 -13.79 10.66
C PRO A 10 -19.97 -14.39 9.26
N LYS A 11 -21.01 -15.10 8.81
CA LYS A 11 -21.09 -15.85 7.56
C LYS A 11 -20.99 -14.86 6.38
N TRP A 12 -19.77 -14.47 6.02
CA TRP A 12 -19.52 -13.71 4.81
C TRP A 12 -20.05 -14.53 3.62
N PRO A 13 -20.79 -13.93 2.68
CA PRO A 13 -21.22 -14.65 1.49
C PRO A 13 -19.97 -15.16 0.79
N ALA A 14 -19.97 -16.44 0.44
CA ALA A 14 -18.87 -17.17 -0.20
C ALA A 14 -18.47 -16.66 -1.60
N ALA A 15 -18.80 -15.42 -1.95
CA ALA A 15 -18.68 -14.85 -3.29
C ALA A 15 -17.54 -13.82 -3.45
N LEU A 16 -16.77 -13.49 -2.41
CA LEU A 16 -15.69 -12.50 -2.52
C LEU A 16 -14.41 -12.97 -1.82
N SER A 17 -13.82 -14.06 -2.30
CA SER A 17 -12.39 -14.28 -2.12
C SER A 17 -11.64 -13.32 -3.05
N LEU A 18 -11.30 -12.13 -2.55
CA LEU A 18 -10.39 -11.19 -3.20
C LEU A 18 -8.95 -11.71 -3.13
N ARG A 19 -8.70 -12.84 -3.78
CA ARG A 19 -7.38 -13.41 -4.02
C ARG A 19 -7.37 -14.24 -5.30
N SER A 20 -7.61 -13.56 -6.41
CA SER A 20 -7.12 -13.95 -7.74
C SER A 20 -7.25 -12.71 -8.63
N CYS A 21 -6.23 -11.86 -8.58
CA CYS A 21 -5.95 -10.93 -9.67
C CYS A 21 -5.21 -11.73 -10.74
N ASP A 22 -5.87 -12.73 -11.32
CA ASP A 22 -5.33 -13.51 -12.42
C ASP A 22 -6.29 -13.38 -13.59
N SER A 23 -5.84 -12.67 -14.61
CA SER A 23 -6.40 -12.63 -15.96
C SER A 23 -7.90 -12.27 -16.05
N VAL A 24 -8.20 -10.97 -16.20
CA VAL A 24 -9.40 -10.59 -16.96
C VAL A 24 -9.19 -11.14 -18.38
N PRO A 25 -10.03 -12.05 -18.90
CA PRO A 25 -9.86 -12.54 -20.25
C PRO A 25 -10.16 -11.39 -21.22
N LEU A 26 -9.15 -10.97 -21.98
CA LEU A 26 -9.25 -9.96 -23.05
C LEU A 26 -10.20 -10.38 -24.21
N THR A 27 -10.90 -11.50 -24.10
CA THR A 27 -11.76 -12.07 -25.15
C THR A 27 -13.23 -12.21 -24.76
N ALA A 28 -13.64 -11.82 -23.56
CA ALA A 28 -15.06 -11.71 -23.26
C ALA A 28 -15.61 -10.44 -23.94
N LYS A 29 -16.40 -10.63 -25.01
CA LYS A 29 -17.05 -9.58 -25.81
C LYS A 29 -17.69 -8.52 -24.90
N LEU A 30 -16.99 -7.41 -24.73
CA LEU A 30 -17.49 -6.24 -24.01
C LEU A 30 -18.45 -5.49 -24.93
N PRO A 31 -19.71 -5.23 -24.53
CA PRO A 31 -20.63 -4.42 -25.31
C PRO A 31 -20.09 -2.97 -25.37
N LEU A 32 -20.21 -2.32 -26.53
CA LEU A 32 -19.64 -1.00 -26.85
C LEU A 32 -19.86 0.10 -25.78
N VAL A 33 -20.89 -0.05 -24.94
CA VAL A 33 -21.23 0.84 -23.82
C VAL A 33 -20.19 0.84 -22.68
N THR A 34 -19.37 -0.21 -22.54
CA THR A 34 -18.28 -0.23 -21.53
C THR A 34 -17.08 0.66 -21.89
N LEU A 35 -16.97 1.11 -23.15
CA LEU A 35 -15.91 2.04 -23.56
C LEU A 35 -16.24 3.50 -23.20
N LEU A 36 -17.52 3.85 -23.02
CA LEU A 36 -17.98 5.22 -22.71
C LEU A 36 -18.08 5.51 -21.20
N SER A 37 -18.01 4.48 -20.37
CA SER A 37 -17.94 4.57 -18.91
C SER A 37 -16.72 3.83 -18.38
N ALA A 38 -15.57 3.98 -19.06
CA ALA A 38 -14.28 3.57 -18.51
C ALA A 38 -14.16 4.20 -17.12
N PRO A 39 -14.33 3.43 -16.04
CA PRO A 39 -14.54 4.06 -14.77
C PRO A 39 -13.18 4.60 -14.34
N LEU A 40 -13.19 5.75 -13.67
CA LEU A 40 -11.99 6.56 -13.41
C LEU A 40 -10.81 5.80 -12.76
N TRP A 41 -11.04 4.59 -12.25
CA TRP A 41 -10.02 3.64 -11.79
C TRP A 41 -9.11 3.05 -12.89
N PHE A 42 -9.48 3.10 -14.19
CA PHE A 42 -8.71 2.52 -15.30
C PHE A 42 -7.60 3.42 -15.88
N ARG A 43 -7.49 4.67 -15.41
CA ARG A 43 -6.71 5.74 -16.06
C ARG A 43 -5.19 5.49 -16.17
N ARG A 44 -4.64 4.52 -15.45
CA ARG A 44 -3.19 4.21 -15.41
C ARG A 44 -2.81 2.91 -16.13
N ILE A 45 -3.76 2.15 -16.67
CA ILE A 45 -3.50 0.82 -17.23
C ILE A 45 -2.72 0.87 -18.55
N ASN A 46 -2.79 1.97 -19.31
CA ASN A 46 -2.11 2.11 -20.60
C ASN A 46 -0.82 2.96 -20.53
N TRP A 47 -0.07 2.90 -19.43
CA TRP A 47 1.22 3.60 -19.33
C TRP A 47 2.37 2.69 -19.73
N ASP A 48 3.36 3.25 -20.44
CA ASP A 48 4.66 2.62 -20.66
C ASP A 48 5.37 2.36 -19.31
N ILE A 49 6.13 1.26 -19.23
CA ILE A 49 6.85 0.81 -18.04
C ILE A 49 7.76 1.92 -17.50
N LYS A 50 8.55 2.56 -18.39
CA LYS A 50 9.43 3.69 -18.00
C LYS A 50 8.67 4.90 -17.46
N ARG A 51 7.44 5.12 -17.91
CA ARG A 51 6.57 6.18 -17.38
C ARG A 51 6.03 5.78 -16.01
N LEU A 52 5.64 4.53 -15.84
CA LEU A 52 5.13 4.00 -14.59
C LEU A 52 6.20 4.00 -13.50
N GLU A 53 7.43 3.58 -13.81
CA GLU A 53 8.57 3.58 -12.87
C GLU A 53 8.85 4.98 -12.33
N ARG A 54 9.09 5.96 -13.22
CA ARG A 54 9.33 7.36 -12.83
C ARG A 54 8.19 7.95 -11.98
N PHE A 55 6.95 7.60 -12.31
CA PHE A 55 5.81 8.04 -11.51
C PHE A 55 5.80 7.40 -10.12
N ARG A 56 6.06 6.09 -10.04
CA ARG A 56 6.08 5.38 -8.76
C ARG A 56 7.24 5.87 -7.88
N GLU A 57 8.42 6.15 -8.44
CA GLU A 57 9.56 6.73 -7.73
C GLU A 57 9.27 8.14 -7.20
N SER A 58 8.70 9.01 -8.05
CA SER A 58 8.29 10.35 -7.64
C SER A 58 7.27 10.30 -6.49
N ARG A 59 6.35 9.33 -6.54
CA ARG A 59 5.36 9.13 -5.48
C ARG A 59 5.98 8.55 -4.21
N LEU A 60 6.92 7.61 -4.34
CA LEU A 60 7.65 7.02 -3.22
C LEU A 60 8.34 8.11 -2.41
N ARG A 61 9.13 8.96 -3.06
CA ARG A 61 9.81 10.09 -2.41
C ARG A 61 8.86 11.02 -1.67
N LYS A 62 7.71 11.35 -2.28
CA LYS A 62 6.69 12.20 -1.63
C LYS A 62 6.10 11.54 -0.39
N VAL A 63 5.80 10.25 -0.46
CA VAL A 63 5.24 9.50 0.68
C VAL A 63 6.25 9.40 1.81
N VAL A 64 7.50 9.05 1.51
CA VAL A 64 8.57 8.93 2.53
C VAL A 64 8.84 10.28 3.19
N SER A 65 9.00 11.35 2.39
CA SER A 65 9.18 12.70 2.91
C SER A 65 8.00 13.16 3.78
N SER A 66 6.77 12.87 3.35
CA SER A 66 5.58 13.22 4.11
C SER A 66 5.47 12.42 5.41
N ALA A 67 5.82 11.13 5.40
CA ALA A 67 5.85 10.30 6.59
C ALA A 67 6.87 10.82 7.61
N TYR A 68 8.08 11.14 7.17
CA TYR A 68 9.15 11.68 8.03
C TYR A 68 8.79 13.05 8.63
N GLN A 69 8.13 13.92 7.86
CA GLN A 69 7.79 15.27 8.33
C GLN A 69 6.57 15.31 9.25
N ASN A 70 5.53 14.53 8.95
CA ASN A 70 4.22 14.67 9.61
C ASN A 70 3.98 13.64 10.72
N VAL A 71 4.75 12.55 10.79
CA VAL A 71 4.54 11.49 11.77
C VAL A 71 5.79 11.34 12.66
N PRO A 72 5.76 11.85 13.90
CA PRO A 72 6.89 11.79 14.82
C PRO A 72 7.44 10.37 15.00
N ALA A 73 6.55 9.38 15.17
CA ALA A 73 6.96 7.99 15.35
C ALA A 73 7.75 7.41 14.15
N TYR A 74 7.46 7.85 12.91
CA TYR A 74 8.20 7.41 11.73
C TYR A 74 9.53 8.15 11.58
N ARG A 75 9.58 9.42 11.98
CA ARG A 75 10.84 10.17 12.05
C ARG A 75 11.83 9.49 12.98
N ASP A 76 11.42 9.20 14.22
CA ASP A 76 12.29 8.58 15.23
C ASP A 76 12.82 7.21 14.75
N LEU A 77 11.96 6.41 14.12
CA LEU A 77 12.31 5.09 13.59
C LEU A 77 13.26 5.17 12.38
N MET A 78 13.10 6.16 11.51
CA MET A 78 14.03 6.42 10.41
C MET A 78 15.38 6.96 10.91
N ASP A 79 15.36 7.84 11.92
CA ASP A 79 16.56 8.41 12.55
C ASP A 79 17.37 7.33 13.29
N GLU A 80 16.71 6.43 14.02
CA GLU A 80 17.35 5.27 14.67
C GLU A 80 18.01 4.34 13.65
N ALA A 81 17.35 4.12 12.50
CA ALA A 81 17.91 3.38 11.38
C ALA A 81 18.96 4.16 10.57
N ARG A 82 19.16 5.45 10.88
CA ARG A 82 20.04 6.39 10.15
C ARG A 82 19.73 6.50 8.66
N VAL A 83 18.44 6.53 8.34
CA VAL A 83 17.96 6.64 6.96
C VAL A 83 17.25 7.97 6.80
N LEU A 84 17.76 8.81 5.90
CA LEU A 84 17.11 10.08 5.58
C LEU A 84 16.16 9.89 4.39
N PRO A 85 15.09 10.71 4.29
CA PRO A 85 14.18 10.67 3.14
C PRO A 85 14.89 10.94 1.80
N GLU A 86 16.06 11.59 1.84
CA GLU A 86 16.91 11.89 0.68
C GLU A 86 17.66 10.68 0.13
N ASP A 87 17.84 9.64 0.96
CA ASP A 87 18.52 8.39 0.61
C ASP A 87 17.62 7.43 -0.18
N VAL A 88 16.30 7.64 -0.16
CA VAL A 88 15.31 6.81 -0.86
C VAL A 88 14.95 7.45 -2.20
N ARG A 89 15.67 7.08 -3.26
CA ARG A 89 15.50 7.66 -4.60
C ARG A 89 14.83 6.71 -5.58
N SER A 90 15.05 5.41 -5.40
CA SER A 90 14.61 4.34 -6.31
C SER A 90 13.86 3.23 -5.55
N PHE A 91 13.31 2.26 -6.29
CA PHE A 91 12.70 1.06 -5.70
C PHE A 91 13.70 0.17 -4.98
N GLU A 92 14.96 0.18 -5.39
CA GLU A 92 16.03 -0.62 -4.77
C GLU A 92 16.33 -0.15 -3.35
N ASP A 93 16.10 1.14 -3.07
CA ASP A 93 16.33 1.75 -1.76
C ASP A 93 15.26 1.38 -0.72
N LEU A 94 14.16 0.73 -1.11
CA LEU A 94 13.12 0.29 -0.18
C LEU A 94 13.65 -0.63 0.91
N GLY A 95 14.68 -1.42 0.62
CA GLY A 95 15.32 -2.30 1.62
C GLY A 95 16.04 -1.56 2.74
N ARG A 96 16.32 -0.26 2.57
CA ARG A 96 16.89 0.58 3.63
C ARG A 96 15.86 1.01 4.65
N LEU A 97 14.58 1.09 4.25
CA LEU A 97 13.54 1.54 5.15
C LEU A 97 13.33 0.53 6.29
N PRO A 98 13.27 0.99 7.55
CA PRO A 98 12.96 0.13 8.68
C PRO A 98 11.59 -0.53 8.53
N LEU A 99 11.53 -1.84 8.78
CA LEU A 99 10.27 -2.58 8.78
C LEU A 99 9.52 -2.33 10.09
N ILE A 100 8.22 -2.06 9.96
CA ILE A 100 7.32 -1.84 11.07
C ILE A 100 6.36 -3.03 11.21
N ASP A 101 6.11 -3.46 12.44
CA ASP A 101 5.15 -4.52 12.75
C ASP A 101 3.92 -3.95 13.50
N LYS A 102 2.85 -4.72 13.60
CA LYS A 102 1.62 -4.33 14.29
C LYS A 102 1.86 -3.99 15.77
N THR A 103 2.88 -4.57 16.38
CA THR A 103 3.30 -4.29 17.77
C THR A 103 3.75 -2.85 17.96
N PHE A 104 4.47 -2.28 16.98
CA PHE A 104 4.93 -0.89 16.98
C PHE A 104 3.80 0.13 17.18
N PHE A 105 2.65 -0.14 16.56
CA PHE A 105 1.46 0.72 16.67
C PHE A 105 0.69 0.50 17.97
N ARG A 106 0.69 -0.73 18.50
CA ARG A 106 -0.02 -1.07 19.74
C ARG A 106 0.67 -0.57 20.99
N SER A 107 1.99 -0.40 20.94
CA SER A 107 2.77 0.10 22.08
C SER A 107 2.75 1.62 22.22
N ARG A 108 2.09 2.35 21.29
CA ARG A 108 2.05 3.81 21.27
C ARG A 108 0.62 4.34 21.41
N PRO A 109 0.43 5.47 22.12
CA PRO A 109 -0.80 6.25 22.03
C PRO A 109 -1.08 6.66 20.58
N LEU A 110 -2.34 6.78 20.20
CA LEU A 110 -2.73 7.21 18.84
C LEU A 110 -2.32 8.67 18.56
N ASP A 111 -2.27 9.50 19.61
CA ASP A 111 -1.90 10.92 19.51
C ASP A 111 -0.44 11.11 19.06
N ASP A 112 0.44 10.13 19.28
CA ASP A 112 1.84 10.17 18.86
C ASP A 112 2.05 9.79 17.38
N LEU A 113 1.02 9.27 16.70
CA LEU A 113 1.09 8.81 15.31
C LEU A 113 0.61 9.86 14.31
N CYS A 114 -0.27 10.77 14.72
CA CYS A 114 -0.81 11.82 13.88
C CYS A 114 -0.79 13.13 14.67
N SER A 115 0.05 14.07 14.26
CA SER A 115 -0.04 15.47 14.67
C SER A 115 -1.11 16.21 13.86
#